data_AF-A0A0F9BHB0-F1
#
_entry.id   AF-A0A0F9BHB0-F1
#
_cell.length_a   1.000
_cell.length_b   1.000
_cell.length_c   1.000
_cell.angle_alpha   90.00
_cell.angle_beta   90.00
_cell.angle_gamma   90.00
#
_symmetry.space_group_name_H-M   'P 1'
#
loop_
_entity.id
_entity.type
_entity.pdbx_description
1 polymer ?
#
loop_
_entity_poly.entity_id
_entity_poly.type
_entity_poly.pdbx_seq_one_letter_code
_entity_poly.pdbx_strand_id
1 'polypeptide(L)'
;FYVDTPTDAAQEQMMAYYTGLPQYDGYDFGEMPECRDLTGRDISNMCEKAWRQELSLKEATDNGCVPILRRNPEMVAKLRDEAHNSYLSAQIPGVYRKHDSDAVRKEELKGRRITWGDEEDEGGEA
;
A
#
# COMPACT_ATOMS: atom_id res chain seq x y z
N PHE A 1 21.70 -4.52 -5.27
CA PHE A 1 20.58 -3.57 -5.14
C PHE A 1 19.65 -4.08 -4.04
N TYR A 2 19.02 -3.19 -3.28
CA TYR A 2 18.02 -3.49 -2.25
C TYR A 2 16.71 -2.76 -2.57
N VAL A 3 15.58 -3.45 -2.39
CA VAL A 3 14.23 -2.91 -2.58
C VAL A 3 13.55 -2.98 -1.21
N ASP A 4 13.15 -1.84 -0.67
CA ASP A 4 12.38 -1.77 0.56
C ASP A 4 10.88 -1.91 0.27
N THR A 5 10.10 -1.87 1.33
CA THR A 5 8.64 -1.95 1.28
C THR A 5 8.06 -0.75 0.52
N PRO A 6 6.95 -0.93 -0.22
CA PRO A 6 6.36 0.14 -1.02
C PRO A 6 5.85 1.29 -0.14
N THR A 7 5.88 2.51 -0.68
CA THR A 7 5.22 3.69 -0.10
C THR A 7 3.70 3.59 -0.26
N ASP A 8 2.95 4.44 0.43
CA ASP A 8 1.48 4.44 0.33
C ASP A 8 1.01 4.72 -1.12
N ALA A 9 1.64 5.67 -1.83
CA ALA A 9 1.32 5.93 -3.23
C ALA A 9 1.67 4.76 -4.14
N ALA A 10 2.80 4.09 -3.89
CA ALA A 10 3.16 2.88 -4.65
C ALA A 10 2.19 1.73 -4.38
N GLN A 11 1.69 1.60 -3.14
CA GLN A 11 0.67 0.61 -2.78
C GLN A 11 -0.65 0.88 -3.51
N GLU A 12 -1.10 2.15 -3.59
CA GLU A 12 -2.29 2.53 -4.36
C GLU A 12 -2.15 2.17 -5.85
N GLN A 13 -0.98 2.45 -6.46
CA GLN A 13 -0.72 2.08 -7.84
C GLN A 13 -0.70 0.55 -8.04
N MET A 14 -0.08 -0.18 -7.12
CA MET A 14 -0.08 -1.64 -7.15
C MET A 14 -1.51 -2.18 -7.01
N MET A 15 -2.32 -1.63 -6.12
CA MET A 15 -3.72 -2.01 -5.98
C MET A 15 -4.49 -1.82 -7.27
N ALA A 16 -4.45 -0.63 -7.86
CA ALA A 16 -5.12 -0.33 -9.12
C ALA A 16 -4.68 -1.28 -10.24
N TYR A 17 -3.38 -1.61 -10.29
CA TYR A 17 -2.84 -2.58 -11.23
C TYR A 17 -3.41 -3.99 -11.02
N TYR A 18 -3.39 -4.50 -9.78
CA TYR A 18 -3.82 -5.87 -9.49
C TYR A 18 -5.33 -6.05 -9.63
N THR A 19 -6.15 -5.07 -9.22
CA THR A 19 -7.61 -5.15 -9.39
C THR A 19 -8.02 -5.02 -10.86
N GLY A 20 -7.23 -4.33 -11.68
CA GLY A 20 -7.46 -4.15 -13.11
C GLY A 20 -6.92 -5.26 -14.01
N LEU A 21 -6.44 -6.38 -13.45
CA LEU A 21 -5.94 -7.49 -14.25
C LEU A 21 -7.08 -8.15 -15.05
N PRO A 22 -6.87 -8.54 -16.32
CA PRO A 22 -7.92 -9.16 -17.15
C PRO A 22 -8.56 -10.41 -16.56
N GLN A 23 -7.84 -11.13 -15.69
CA GLN A 23 -8.36 -12.31 -14.99
C GLN A 23 -9.48 -11.99 -13.99
N TYR A 24 -9.60 -10.74 -13.56
CA TYR A 24 -10.62 -10.26 -12.62
C TYR A 24 -11.67 -9.37 -13.32
N ASP A 25 -11.72 -9.39 -14.65
CA ASP A 25 -12.66 -8.57 -15.41
C ASP A 25 -14.11 -8.85 -14.97
N GLY A 26 -14.85 -7.79 -14.68
CA GLY A 26 -16.22 -7.86 -14.15
C GLY A 26 -16.37 -8.26 -12.68
N TYR A 27 -15.28 -8.47 -11.93
CA TYR A 27 -15.34 -8.75 -10.49
C TYR A 27 -15.38 -7.46 -9.68
N ASP A 28 -16.37 -7.34 -8.79
CA ASP A 28 -16.46 -6.21 -7.85
C ASP A 28 -15.69 -6.53 -6.56
N PHE A 29 -14.56 -5.85 -6.39
CA PHE A 29 -13.70 -5.98 -5.21
C PHE A 29 -14.24 -5.23 -3.98
N GLY A 30 -15.30 -4.42 -4.13
CA GLY A 30 -15.91 -3.64 -3.07
C GLY A 30 -15.04 -2.48 -2.57
N GLU A 31 -15.24 -2.09 -1.31
CA GLU A 31 -14.47 -1.01 -0.67
C GLU A 31 -13.00 -1.40 -0.53
N MET A 32 -12.11 -0.53 -1.04
CA MET A 32 -10.67 -0.68 -0.89
C MET A 32 -10.28 -0.51 0.59
N PRO A 33 -9.67 -1.52 1.23
CA PRO A 33 -9.27 -1.39 2.64
C PRO A 33 -8.14 -0.37 2.82
N GLU A 34 -7.90 0.09 4.06
CA GLU A 34 -6.69 0.87 4.37
C GLU A 34 -5.46 -0.05 4.25
N CYS A 35 -4.77 0.06 3.12
CA CYS A 35 -3.73 -0.86 2.68
C CYS A 35 -2.34 -0.50 3.24
N ARG A 36 -2.22 -0.27 4.54
CA ARG A 36 -0.90 0.02 5.14
C ARG A 36 -0.07 -1.26 5.25
N ASP A 37 1.22 -1.12 4.97
CA ASP A 37 2.24 -2.15 5.14
C ASP A 37 2.07 -3.43 4.30
N LEU A 38 1.28 -3.38 3.23
CA LEU A 38 1.18 -4.45 2.24
C LEU A 38 2.33 -4.40 1.23
N THR A 39 2.95 -5.55 0.96
CA THR A 39 3.84 -5.70 -0.20
C THR A 39 3.04 -6.02 -1.45
N GLY A 40 3.64 -5.88 -2.64
CA GLY A 40 3.00 -6.29 -3.89
C GLY A 40 2.57 -7.76 -3.88
N ARG A 41 3.26 -8.64 -3.14
CA ARG A 41 2.85 -10.03 -2.97
C ARG A 41 1.62 -10.17 -2.07
N ASP A 42 1.54 -9.39 -1.00
CA ASP A 42 0.37 -9.38 -0.11
C ASP A 42 -0.87 -8.90 -0.88
N ILE A 43 -0.73 -7.83 -1.68
CA ILE A 43 -1.79 -7.31 -2.55
C ILE A 43 -2.26 -8.37 -3.56
N SER A 44 -1.32 -8.99 -4.27
CA SER A 44 -1.63 -10.05 -5.24
C SER A 44 -2.38 -11.22 -4.62
N ASN A 45 -1.90 -11.72 -3.47
CA ASN A 45 -2.56 -12.82 -2.76
C ASN A 45 -3.96 -12.43 -2.25
N MET A 46 -4.13 -11.18 -1.80
CA MET A 46 -5.41 -10.67 -1.34
C MET A 46 -6.43 -10.57 -2.49
N CYS A 47 -6.05 -10.02 -3.64
CA CYS A 47 -6.91 -9.99 -4.83
C CYS A 47 -7.26 -11.41 -5.30
N GLU A 48 -6.27 -12.33 -5.34
CA GLU A 48 -6.51 -13.72 -5.73
C GLU A 48 -7.51 -14.39 -4.77
N LYS A 49 -7.34 -14.19 -3.47
CA LYS A 49 -8.22 -14.79 -2.46
C LYS A 49 -9.63 -14.22 -2.52
N ALA A 50 -9.76 -12.90 -2.65
CA ALA A 50 -11.04 -12.23 -2.84
C ALA A 50 -11.79 -12.84 -4.03
N TRP A 51 -11.15 -12.87 -5.20
CA TRP A 51 -11.73 -13.44 -6.42
C TRP A 51 -12.11 -14.92 -6.28
N ARG A 52 -11.23 -15.76 -5.70
CA ARG A 52 -11.48 -17.20 -5.57
C ARG A 52 -12.55 -17.56 -4.55
N GLN A 53 -12.83 -16.68 -3.59
CA GLN A 53 -13.78 -16.91 -2.50
C GLN A 53 -15.04 -16.04 -2.65
N GLU A 54 -15.15 -15.25 -3.72
CA GLU A 54 -16.24 -14.29 -3.94
C GLU A 54 -16.43 -13.33 -2.75
N LEU A 55 -15.30 -12.88 -2.17
CA LEU A 55 -15.24 -11.94 -1.05
C LEU A 55 -14.84 -10.54 -1.51
N SER A 56 -15.24 -9.53 -0.74
CA SER A 56 -14.65 -8.19 -0.87
C SER A 56 -13.17 -8.19 -0.44
N LEU A 57 -12.40 -7.18 -0.84
CA LEU A 57 -11.00 -7.02 -0.42
C LEU A 57 -10.87 -6.87 1.11
N LYS A 58 -11.84 -6.20 1.72
CA LYS A 58 -11.93 -6.03 3.17
C LYS A 58 -12.07 -7.38 3.87
N GLU A 59 -13.01 -8.20 3.42
CA GLU A 59 -13.21 -9.55 3.94
C GLU A 59 -12.01 -10.48 3.69
N ALA A 60 -11.36 -10.36 2.53
CA ALA A 60 -10.16 -11.14 2.24
C ALA A 60 -8.99 -10.80 3.18
N THR A 61 -8.88 -9.51 3.55
CA THR A 61 -7.91 -9.00 4.53
C THR A 61 -8.20 -9.56 5.92
N ASP A 62 -9.44 -9.42 6.38
CA ASP A 62 -9.88 -9.91 7.70
C ASP A 62 -9.75 -11.44 7.82
N ASN A 63 -9.98 -12.17 6.72
CA ASN A 63 -9.91 -13.63 6.70
C ASN A 63 -8.49 -14.20 6.56
N GLY A 64 -7.43 -13.42 6.73
CA GLY A 64 -6.07 -13.95 6.90
C GLY A 64 -5.05 -13.57 5.84
N CYS A 65 -5.26 -12.48 5.10
CA CYS A 65 -4.17 -11.80 4.40
C CYS A 65 -3.40 -10.90 5.39
N VAL A 66 -2.61 -11.51 6.26
CA VAL A 66 -1.76 -10.77 7.21
C VAL A 66 -0.50 -10.27 6.48
N PRO A 67 -0.23 -8.95 6.45
CA PRO A 67 0.92 -8.39 5.77
C PRO A 67 2.24 -8.99 6.28
N ILE A 68 3.19 -9.26 5.39
CA ILE A 68 4.49 -9.83 5.78
C ILE A 68 5.26 -8.93 6.77
N LEU A 69 5.10 -7.60 6.64
CA LEU A 69 5.66 -6.62 7.57
C LEU A 69 5.14 -6.82 9.00
N ARG A 70 3.88 -7.24 9.15
CA ARG A 70 3.27 -7.53 10.46
C ARG A 70 3.61 -8.94 10.95
N ARG A 71 3.72 -9.90 10.02
CA ARG A 71 3.98 -11.30 10.35
C ARG A 71 5.42 -11.55 10.78
N ASN A 72 6.40 -10.90 10.14
CA ASN A 72 7.83 -11.12 10.38
C ASN A 72 8.60 -9.78 10.51
N PRO A 73 8.26 -8.92 11.48
CA PRO A 73 8.86 -7.60 11.60
C PRO A 73 10.38 -7.67 11.88
N GLU A 74 10.83 -8.65 12.65
CA GLU A 74 12.25 -8.81 13.00
C GLU A 74 13.11 -9.19 11.79
N MET A 75 12.59 -10.06 10.91
CA MET A 75 13.27 -10.43 9.68
C MET A 75 13.40 -9.23 8.75
N VAL A 76 12.34 -8.43 8.60
CA VAL A 76 12.36 -7.21 7.79
C VAL A 76 13.36 -6.20 8.36
N ALA A 77 13.36 -6.00 9.68
CA ALA A 77 14.32 -5.11 10.34
C ALA A 77 15.77 -5.56 10.10
N LYS A 78 16.05 -6.86 10.24
CA LYS A 78 17.37 -7.43 9.99
C LYS A 78 17.82 -7.20 8.54
N LEU A 79 16.94 -7.44 7.56
CA LEU A 79 17.24 -7.21 6.14
C LEU A 79 17.52 -5.73 5.86
N ARG A 80 16.77 -4.80 6.48
CA ARG A 80 17.02 -3.37 6.37
C ARG A 80 18.35 -2.95 6.97
N ASP A 81 18.71 -3.51 8.13
CA ASP A 81 19.99 -3.22 8.80
C ASP A 81 21.18 -3.76 7.99
N GLU A 82 21.08 -4.98 7.44
CA GLU A 82 22.08 -5.53 6.52
C GLU A 82 22.22 -4.68 5.25
N ALA A 83 21.09 -4.17 4.74
CA ALA A 83 21.08 -3.37 3.53
C ALA A 83 21.66 -1.97 3.71
N HIS A 84 21.56 -1.42 4.93
CA HIS A 84 21.91 -0.04 5.24
C HIS A 84 23.36 0.27 4.90
N ASN A 85 23.58 1.29 4.06
CA ASN A 85 24.91 1.73 3.59
C ASN A 85 25.73 0.68 2.83
N SER A 86 25.18 -0.50 2.56
CA SER A 86 25.91 -1.61 1.93
C SER A 86 25.39 -1.93 0.52
N TYR A 87 24.15 -1.53 0.21
CA TYR A 87 23.49 -1.85 -1.06
C TYR A 87 23.00 -0.57 -1.76
N LEU A 88 22.96 -0.58 -3.09
CA LEU A 88 22.28 0.45 -3.87
C LEU A 88 20.76 0.32 -3.73
N SER A 89 20.05 1.42 -3.47
CA SER A 89 18.60 1.46 -3.46
C SER A 89 18.05 1.30 -4.88
N ALA A 90 17.00 0.50 -5.00
CA ALA A 90 16.25 0.34 -6.25
C ALA A 90 15.05 1.30 -6.33
N GLN A 91 14.65 1.92 -5.23
CA GLN A 91 13.50 2.84 -5.16
C GLN A 91 13.93 4.30 -5.30
N ILE A 92 15.13 4.63 -4.82
CA ILE A 92 15.66 5.99 -4.77
C ILE A 92 17.08 5.96 -5.34
N PRO A 93 17.50 6.95 -6.16
CA PRO A 93 18.88 7.01 -6.62
C PRO A 93 19.88 7.05 -5.47
N GLY A 94 20.85 6.13 -5.47
CA GLY A 94 21.97 6.12 -4.53
C GLY A 94 22.02 4.90 -3.62
N VAL A 95 22.78 5.03 -2.52
CA VAL A 95 22.96 3.97 -1.52
C VAL A 95 21.73 3.91 -0.63
N TYR A 96 21.23 2.70 -0.34
CA TYR A 96 20.08 2.48 0.50
C TYR A 96 20.30 2.92 1.95
N ARG A 97 19.32 3.65 2.49
CA ARG A 97 19.26 4.03 3.89
C ARG A 97 17.91 3.66 4.49
N LYS A 98 17.92 3.00 5.65
CA LYS A 98 16.72 2.42 6.27
C LYS A 98 15.62 3.40 6.68
N HIS A 99 15.89 4.71 6.65
CA HIS A 99 14.92 5.76 6.95
C HIS A 99 14.50 6.59 5.74
N ASP A 100 15.12 6.38 4.58
CA ASP A 100 14.76 7.14 3.38
C ASP A 100 13.35 6.75 2.90
N SER A 101 12.99 5.47 3.03
CA SER A 101 11.64 4.96 2.72
C SER A 101 10.55 5.60 3.60
N ASP A 102 10.79 5.73 4.91
CA ASP A 102 9.88 6.40 5.86
C ASP A 102 9.84 7.93 5.64
N ALA A 103 10.97 8.54 5.26
CA ALA A 103 11.06 9.95 4.95
C ALA A 103 10.24 10.29 3.70
N VAL A 104 10.34 9.49 2.63
CA VAL A 104 9.49 9.60 1.44
C VAL A 104 8.02 9.45 1.82
N ARG A 105 7.67 8.46 2.64
CA ARG A 105 6.30 8.25 3.12
C ARG A 105 5.73 9.48 3.85
N LYS A 106 6.54 10.12 4.71
CA LYS A 106 6.15 11.36 5.43
C LYS A 106 6.05 12.57 4.51
N GLU A 107 6.90 12.67 3.49
CA GLU A 107 6.88 13.76 2.52
C GLU A 107 5.62 13.71 1.65
N GLU A 108 5.20 12.53 1.20
CA GLU A 108 3.95 12.34 0.45
C GLU A 108 2.70 12.68 1.29
N LEU A 109 2.70 12.33 2.57
CA LEU A 109 1.62 12.69 3.50
C LEU A 109 1.51 14.20 3.73
N LYS A 110 2.64 14.93 3.71
CA LYS A 110 2.66 16.40 3.87
C LYS A 110 2.05 17.11 2.64
N GLY A 111 2.16 16.50 1.46
CA GLY A 111 1.54 16.98 0.22
C GLY A 111 0.02 16.74 0.16
N ARG A 112 -0.50 15.73 0.86
CA ARG A 112 -1.92 15.33 0.89
C ARG A 112 -2.69 15.92 2.08
N ARG A 113 -2.60 17.24 2.28
CA ARG A 113 -3.56 17.93 3.17
C ARG A 113 -4.85 18.18 2.39
N ILE A 114 -5.75 17.20 2.38
CA ILE A 114 -7.12 17.38 1.88
C ILE A 114 -7.80 18.34 2.86
N THR A 115 -7.92 19.61 2.46
CA THR A 115 -8.88 20.52 3.08
C THR A 115 -10.24 20.11 2.58
N TRP A 116 -11.00 19.38 3.40
CA TRP A 116 -12.43 19.29 3.21
C TRP A 116 -12.98 20.70 3.45
N GLY A 117 -13.30 21.39 2.36
CA GLY A 117 -14.03 22.64 2.42
C GLY A 117 -15.48 22.30 2.74
N ASP A 118 -15.86 22.45 4.00
CA ASP A 118 -17.23 22.74 4.38
C ASP A 118 -17.57 24.14 3.82
N GLU A 119 -18.03 24.19 2.57
CA GLU A 119 -18.86 25.30 2.09
C GLU A 119 -20.29 24.77 2.11
N GLU A 120 -20.95 25.01 3.24
CA GLU A 120 -22.38 24.81 3.41
C GLU A 120 -23.12 25.66 2.37
N ASP A 121 -23.84 24.94 1.50
CA ASP A 121 -24.82 25.46 0.55
C ASP A 121 -25.99 26.06 1.38
N GLU A 122 -25.94 27.35 1.69
CA GLU A 122 -27.09 28.08 2.25
C GLU A 122 -28.15 28.24 1.16
N GLY A 123 -29.12 27.32 1.16
CA GLY A 123 -30.35 27.43 0.38
C GLY A 123 -31.38 28.36 1.01
N GLY A 124 -32.08 29.12 0.15
CA GLY A 124 -33.41 29.75 0.34
C GLY A 124 -33.47 30.89 1.37
N GLU A 125 -34.31 31.92 1.31
CA GLU A 125 -35.49 32.36 0.54
C GLU A 125 -35.41 33.92 0.56
N ALA A 126 -36.01 34.70 -0.34
CA ALA A 126 -37.45 34.90 -0.54
C ALA A 126 -37.71 35.80 -1.76
#